data_AF-A0A8T3S7W7-F1
#
_entry.id   AF-A0A8T3S7W7-F1
#
_cell.length_a   1.000
_cell.length_b   1.000
_cell.length_c   1.000
_cell.angle_alpha   90.00
_cell.angle_beta   90.00
_cell.angle_gamma   90.00
#
_symmetry.space_group_name_H-M   'P 1'
#
loop_
_entity.id
_entity.type
_entity.pdbx_description
1 polymer ?
#
loop_
_entity_poly.entity_id
_entity_poly.type
_entity_poly.pdbx_seq_one_letter_code
_entity_poly.pdbx_strand_id
1 'polypeptide(L)'
;MPFRFITAERFEEELRDLFAADNPPEEVSAEEDLLKRLGLLEPEADLEELVLDLYGSQVAAFYDTRTGSFTVVQRGEGAEFGSSDAIVVAHEYVHALQDQHFDLEGTQVTDPAEGDQALGALGLIEGDAVAVMVDWAVANLTFEEILGLQEALTPADQELLESMPPVLRRQLEFPYTDGWAFVMAIRADGGYAAVDAAFGDRPVSSEQIMHPEKYMDREDPVLVELPDLTTTLGAGWRERYEQTLGEMLIGVLVADGQSPPAPSVPGVLPALPNAEAAAGWAGDRLVSLDGPDGTWAVVWQTAWDSAPDADGFSAATEAAMDDLRFPHEVEASAVASGLDAPVLVLVASDEATLEDVRAALPES
;
A
#
# COMPACT_ATOMS: atom_id res chain seq x y z
N MET A 1 -5.38 29.33 3.75
CA MET A 1 -4.98 28.34 2.75
C MET A 1 -5.47 28.77 1.38
N PRO A 2 -4.58 28.92 0.39
CA PRO A 2 -4.99 29.05 -1.01
C PRO A 2 -5.66 27.76 -1.46
N PHE A 3 -6.76 27.88 -2.22
CA PHE A 3 -7.43 26.76 -2.87
C PHE A 3 -7.88 27.19 -4.27
N ARG A 4 -8.05 26.20 -5.15
CA ARG A 4 -8.58 26.42 -6.51
C ARG A 4 -9.51 25.28 -6.91
N PHE A 5 -10.38 25.57 -7.87
CA PHE A 5 -11.20 24.58 -8.55
C PHE A 5 -10.67 24.32 -9.95
N ILE A 6 -10.68 23.07 -10.37
CA ILE A 6 -10.34 22.65 -11.73
C ILE A 6 -11.45 21.76 -12.30
N THR A 7 -11.52 21.67 -13.63
CA THR A 7 -12.40 20.69 -14.28
C THR A 7 -11.78 19.29 -14.24
N ALA A 8 -12.59 18.26 -14.46
CA ALA A 8 -12.10 16.89 -14.58
C ALA A 8 -11.04 16.73 -15.69
N GLU A 9 -11.23 17.36 -16.85
CA GLU A 9 -10.25 17.29 -17.94
C GLU A 9 -8.92 17.93 -17.55
N ARG A 10 -8.97 19.04 -16.81
CA ARG A 10 -7.75 19.68 -16.31
C ARG A 10 -7.08 18.83 -15.23
N PHE A 11 -7.87 18.13 -14.40
CA PHE A 11 -7.34 17.21 -13.40
C PHE A 11 -6.59 16.04 -14.05
N GLU A 12 -7.14 15.45 -15.10
CA GLU A 12 -6.46 14.37 -15.84
C GLU A 12 -5.11 14.78 -16.45
N GLU A 13 -4.97 16.05 -16.88
CA GLU A 13 -3.68 16.58 -17.34
C GLU A 13 -2.70 16.72 -16.17
N GLU A 14 -3.15 17.33 -15.08
CA GLU A 14 -2.30 17.58 -13.91
C GLU A 14 -1.91 16.29 -13.17
N LEU A 15 -2.81 15.32 -13.10
CA LEU A 15 -2.55 14.00 -12.51
C LEU A 15 -1.42 13.29 -13.25
N ARG A 16 -1.38 13.34 -14.58
CA ARG A 16 -0.28 12.77 -15.37
C ARG A 16 1.05 13.46 -15.11
N ASP A 17 1.03 14.80 -15.04
CA ASP A 17 2.24 15.57 -14.74
C ASP A 17 2.77 15.27 -13.32
N LEU A 18 1.87 15.13 -12.33
CA LEU A 18 2.21 14.76 -10.95
C LEU A 18 2.73 13.33 -10.86
N PHE A 19 2.01 12.38 -11.47
CA PHE A 19 2.42 10.98 -11.51
C PHE A 19 3.82 10.83 -12.11
N ALA A 20 4.09 11.46 -13.26
CA ALA A 20 5.41 11.40 -13.89
C ALA A 20 6.53 12.12 -13.11
N ALA A 21 6.18 13.08 -12.26
CA ALA A 21 7.15 13.76 -11.40
C ALA A 21 7.55 12.90 -10.20
N ASP A 22 6.59 12.15 -9.65
CA ASP A 22 6.75 11.40 -8.40
C ASP A 22 7.08 9.91 -8.65
N ASN A 23 6.84 9.40 -9.87
CA ASN A 23 7.04 8.01 -10.26
C ASN A 23 7.92 7.92 -11.53
N PRO A 24 9.25 7.76 -11.38
CA PRO A 24 10.15 7.59 -12.52
C PRO A 24 9.72 6.39 -13.39
N PRO A 25 9.70 6.51 -14.73
CA PRO A 25 9.23 5.41 -15.60
C PRO A 25 9.99 4.08 -15.43
N GLU A 26 11.26 4.16 -15.02
CA GLU A 26 12.06 2.96 -14.74
C GLU A 26 11.59 2.21 -13.49
N GLU A 27 11.12 2.93 -12.46
CA GLU A 27 10.58 2.38 -11.21
C GLU A 27 9.18 1.81 -11.44
N VAL A 28 8.29 2.55 -12.14
CA VAL A 28 6.96 2.06 -12.51
C VAL A 28 7.06 0.76 -13.31
N SER A 29 7.97 0.70 -14.29
CA SER A 29 8.20 -0.54 -15.04
C SER A 29 8.78 -1.67 -14.18
N ALA A 30 9.58 -1.36 -13.15
CA ALA A 30 10.17 -2.37 -12.28
C ALA A 30 9.12 -2.97 -11.33
N GLU A 31 8.25 -2.13 -10.78
CA GLU A 31 7.12 -2.53 -9.95
C GLU A 31 6.11 -3.33 -10.76
N GLU A 32 5.76 -2.88 -11.98
CA GLU A 32 4.86 -3.62 -12.87
C GLU A 32 5.40 -5.03 -13.15
N ASP A 33 6.69 -5.14 -13.48
CA ASP A 33 7.35 -6.43 -13.69
C ASP A 33 7.25 -7.31 -12.43
N LEU A 34 7.52 -6.74 -11.25
CA LEU A 34 7.41 -7.47 -9.98
C LEU A 34 5.98 -7.99 -9.75
N LEU A 35 4.98 -7.12 -9.84
CA LEU A 35 3.59 -7.50 -9.60
C LEU A 35 3.11 -8.57 -10.59
N LYS A 36 3.56 -8.51 -11.86
CA LYS A 36 3.30 -9.56 -12.85
C LYS A 36 4.01 -10.88 -12.53
N ARG A 37 5.26 -10.82 -12.04
CA ARG A 37 6.05 -12.00 -11.63
C ARG A 37 5.43 -12.71 -10.42
N LEU A 38 4.81 -11.96 -9.51
CA LEU A 38 4.09 -12.47 -8.34
C LEU A 38 2.63 -12.87 -8.62
N GLY A 39 2.12 -12.64 -9.84
CA GLY A 39 0.73 -12.93 -10.20
C GLY A 39 -0.30 -11.92 -9.67
N LEU A 40 0.15 -10.80 -9.09
CA LEU A 40 -0.70 -9.73 -8.59
C LEU A 40 -1.24 -8.83 -9.71
N LEU A 41 -0.62 -8.87 -10.88
CA LEU A 41 -1.09 -8.24 -12.12
C LEU A 41 -1.12 -9.24 -13.27
N GLU A 42 -2.11 -9.07 -14.14
CA GLU A 42 -2.20 -9.78 -15.41
C GLU A 42 -1.01 -9.42 -16.33
N PRO A 43 -0.51 -10.35 -17.17
CA PRO A 43 0.66 -10.13 -18.01
C PRO A 43 0.53 -8.93 -18.96
N GLU A 44 -0.68 -8.64 -19.43
CA GLU A 44 -0.97 -7.56 -20.38
C GLU A 44 -1.44 -6.27 -19.69
N ALA A 45 -1.49 -6.24 -18.34
CA ALA A 45 -1.84 -5.04 -17.59
C ALA A 45 -0.79 -3.94 -17.78
N ASP A 46 -1.22 -2.68 -17.74
CA ASP A 46 -0.38 -1.49 -17.74
C ASP A 46 -0.57 -0.77 -16.40
N LEU A 47 0.47 -0.76 -15.57
CA LEU A 47 0.40 -0.24 -14.20
C LEU A 47 0.16 1.28 -14.20
N GLU A 48 0.81 2.01 -15.11
CA GLU A 48 0.63 3.46 -15.21
C GLU A 48 -0.81 3.80 -15.60
N GLU A 49 -1.37 3.14 -16.62
CA GLU A 49 -2.77 3.34 -17.04
C GLU A 49 -3.74 3.01 -15.90
N LEU A 50 -3.53 1.88 -15.21
CA LEU A 50 -4.38 1.47 -14.09
C LEU A 50 -4.36 2.48 -12.93
N VAL A 51 -3.18 2.97 -12.54
CA VAL A 51 -3.06 3.95 -11.44
C VAL A 51 -3.66 5.30 -11.85
N LEU A 52 -3.42 5.77 -13.07
CA LEU A 52 -4.00 7.01 -13.58
C LEU A 52 -5.53 6.95 -13.68
N ASP A 53 -6.08 5.83 -14.14
CA ASP A 53 -7.53 5.62 -14.19
C ASP A 53 -8.14 5.58 -12.78
N LEU A 54 -7.49 4.84 -11.87
CA LEU A 54 -7.93 4.74 -10.47
C LEU A 54 -7.94 6.11 -9.80
N TYR A 55 -6.84 6.86 -9.83
CA TYR A 55 -6.76 8.18 -9.21
C TYR A 55 -7.63 9.21 -9.93
N GLY A 56 -7.70 9.15 -11.26
CA GLY A 56 -8.53 10.02 -12.09
C GLY A 56 -10.01 9.95 -11.72
N SER A 57 -10.50 8.76 -11.36
CA SER A 57 -11.87 8.52 -10.93
C SER A 57 -12.09 8.70 -9.43
N GLN A 58 -11.16 8.29 -8.56
CA GLN A 58 -11.41 8.27 -7.12
C GLN A 58 -11.04 9.58 -6.40
N VAL A 59 -10.08 10.36 -6.93
CA VAL A 59 -9.62 11.60 -6.27
C VAL A 59 -10.58 12.76 -6.56
N ALA A 60 -11.25 13.27 -5.52
CA ALA A 60 -12.18 14.41 -5.62
C ALA A 60 -11.50 15.76 -5.29
N ALA A 61 -10.45 15.72 -4.49
CA ALA A 61 -9.55 16.84 -4.23
C ALA A 61 -8.19 16.28 -3.81
N PHE A 62 -7.18 17.14 -3.82
CA PHE A 62 -5.85 16.78 -3.31
C PHE A 62 -5.12 18.02 -2.80
N TYR A 63 -4.31 17.83 -1.76
CA TYR A 63 -3.38 18.81 -1.22
C TYR A 63 -1.98 18.57 -1.77
N ASP A 64 -1.38 19.61 -2.33
CA ASP A 64 -0.01 19.56 -2.83
C ASP A 64 0.94 20.23 -1.82
N THR A 65 1.73 19.41 -1.14
CA THR A 65 2.75 19.82 -0.15
C THR A 65 3.81 20.72 -0.75
N ARG A 66 4.13 20.56 -2.04
CA ARG A 66 5.15 21.38 -2.74
C ARG A 66 4.70 22.82 -2.93
N THR A 67 3.39 23.03 -3.12
CA THR A 67 2.80 24.37 -3.34
C THR A 67 2.06 24.91 -2.11
N GLY A 68 1.79 24.07 -1.12
CA GLY A 68 1.03 24.43 0.08
C GLY A 68 -0.41 24.81 -0.25
N SER A 69 -1.04 24.16 -1.22
CA SER A 69 -2.39 24.47 -1.70
C SER A 69 -3.17 23.21 -2.02
N PHE A 70 -4.48 23.20 -1.78
CA PHE A 70 -5.35 22.12 -2.25
C PHE A 70 -6.17 22.51 -3.47
N THR A 71 -6.48 21.51 -4.28
CA THR A 71 -7.23 21.63 -5.52
C THR A 71 -8.48 20.77 -5.43
N VAL A 72 -9.65 21.32 -5.73
CA VAL A 72 -10.92 20.59 -5.75
C VAL A 72 -11.33 20.34 -7.20
N VAL A 73 -11.62 19.08 -7.53
CA VAL A 73 -12.00 18.63 -8.87
C VAL A 73 -13.52 18.77 -9.03
N GLN A 74 -13.95 19.68 -9.90
CA GLN A 74 -15.37 19.88 -10.21
C GLN A 74 -15.81 18.88 -11.28
N ARG A 75 -16.58 17.87 -10.86
CA ARG A 75 -17.23 16.90 -11.75
C ARG A 75 -18.68 17.35 -12.03
N GLY A 76 -18.93 17.77 -13.27
CA GLY A 76 -20.26 18.18 -13.76
C GLY A 76 -20.42 19.70 -13.94
N GLU A 77 -20.94 20.11 -15.10
CA GLU A 77 -21.22 21.52 -15.38
C GLU A 77 -22.32 22.07 -14.47
N GLY A 78 -22.00 23.10 -13.69
CA GLY A 78 -22.96 23.78 -12.81
C GLY A 78 -23.31 23.01 -11.54
N ALA A 79 -22.48 22.04 -11.13
CA ALA A 79 -22.59 21.41 -9.82
C ALA A 79 -22.53 22.48 -8.72
N GLU A 80 -23.55 22.51 -7.86
CA GLU A 80 -23.56 23.37 -6.67
C GLU A 80 -22.73 22.71 -5.57
N PHE A 81 -22.02 23.52 -4.79
CA PHE A 81 -21.26 23.04 -3.64
C PHE A 81 -22.19 22.35 -2.64
N GLY A 82 -22.02 21.06 -2.46
CA GLY A 82 -22.84 20.20 -1.62
C GLY A 82 -22.12 19.64 -0.41
N SER A 83 -22.79 18.73 0.30
CA SER A 83 -22.25 18.08 1.50
C SER A 83 -21.02 17.20 1.20
N SER A 84 -20.98 16.57 0.02
CA SER A 84 -19.82 15.81 -0.46
C SER A 84 -18.60 16.70 -0.65
N ASP A 85 -18.76 17.87 -1.27
CA ASP A 85 -17.66 18.83 -1.42
C ASP A 85 -17.18 19.36 -0.07
N ALA A 86 -18.12 19.56 0.87
CA ALA A 86 -17.80 20.08 2.18
C ALA A 86 -16.94 19.13 3.02
N ILE A 87 -17.22 17.81 2.98
CA ILE A 87 -16.38 16.82 3.67
C ILE A 87 -15.00 16.68 3.02
N VAL A 88 -14.93 16.73 1.69
CA VAL A 88 -13.66 16.69 0.95
C VAL A 88 -12.82 17.92 1.31
N VAL A 89 -13.41 19.11 1.34
CA VAL A 89 -12.69 20.32 1.79
C VAL A 89 -12.26 20.21 3.24
N ALA A 90 -13.04 19.58 4.12
CA ALA A 90 -12.64 19.36 5.50
C ALA A 90 -11.40 18.44 5.58
N HIS A 91 -11.37 17.35 4.78
CA HIS A 91 -10.22 16.45 4.64
C HIS A 91 -8.96 17.20 4.16
N GLU A 92 -9.05 17.91 3.03
CA GLU A 92 -7.92 18.65 2.48
C GLU A 92 -7.39 19.77 3.38
N TYR A 93 -8.29 20.38 4.15
CA TYR A 93 -7.87 21.40 5.12
C TYR A 93 -7.03 20.79 6.25
N VAL A 94 -7.22 19.51 6.58
CA VAL A 94 -6.41 18.81 7.59
C VAL A 94 -5.01 18.60 7.06
N HIS A 95 -4.82 18.17 5.81
CA HIS A 95 -3.48 18.08 5.21
C HIS A 95 -2.73 19.41 5.27
N ALA A 96 -3.42 20.51 5.03
CA ALA A 96 -2.84 21.83 5.18
C ALA A 96 -2.41 22.16 6.63
N LEU A 97 -3.14 21.69 7.64
CA LEU A 97 -2.77 21.85 9.04
C LEU A 97 -1.61 20.93 9.41
N GLN A 98 -1.67 19.67 8.97
CA GLN A 98 -0.61 18.69 9.16
C GLN A 98 0.72 19.21 8.59
N ASP A 99 0.73 19.72 7.36
CA ASP A 99 1.93 20.27 6.73
C ASP A 99 2.50 21.48 7.49
N GLN A 100 1.62 22.40 7.92
CA GLN A 100 2.03 23.57 8.73
C GLN A 100 2.66 23.21 10.08
N HIS A 101 2.32 22.05 10.64
CA HIS A 101 2.71 21.65 11.99
C HIS A 101 3.77 20.54 12.03
N PHE A 102 3.84 19.70 11.00
CA PHE A 102 4.63 18.47 10.98
C PHE A 102 5.54 18.32 9.75
N ASP A 103 5.57 19.31 8.83
CA ASP A 103 6.43 19.33 7.65
C ASP A 103 6.30 18.05 6.81
N LEU A 104 5.14 17.86 6.17
CA LEU A 104 4.82 16.61 5.48
C LEU A 104 5.83 16.32 4.36
N GLU A 105 6.21 17.35 3.60
CA GLU A 105 7.23 17.26 2.55
C GLU A 105 8.60 16.81 3.10
N GLY A 106 9.07 17.45 4.18
CA GLY A 106 10.40 17.18 4.74
C GLY A 106 10.53 15.81 5.46
N THR A 107 9.42 15.09 5.62
CA THR A 107 9.32 13.86 6.42
C THR A 107 8.82 12.66 5.61
N GLN A 108 8.78 12.77 4.29
CA GLN A 108 8.42 11.66 3.40
C GLN A 108 9.47 10.55 3.48
N VAL A 109 9.00 9.31 3.37
CA VAL A 109 9.85 8.15 3.08
C VAL A 109 10.13 8.18 1.58
N THR A 110 11.37 8.51 1.20
CA THR A 110 11.74 8.71 -0.21
C THR A 110 12.53 7.54 -0.80
N ASP A 111 12.88 6.55 0.01
CA ASP A 111 13.55 5.34 -0.48
C ASP A 111 12.49 4.40 -1.05
N PRO A 112 12.50 4.11 -2.37
CA PRO A 112 11.51 3.24 -2.97
C PRO A 112 11.50 1.82 -2.38
N ALA A 113 12.58 1.37 -1.76
CA ALA A 113 12.66 0.05 -1.13
C ALA A 113 11.91 -0.05 0.21
N GLU A 114 11.50 1.08 0.78
CA GLU A 114 10.82 1.18 2.07
C GLU A 114 9.31 1.48 1.88
N GLY A 115 8.70 0.80 0.91
CA GLY A 115 7.29 0.98 0.54
C GLY A 115 6.32 0.68 1.68
N ASP A 116 6.55 -0.35 2.49
CA ASP A 116 5.70 -0.62 3.66
C ASP A 116 5.83 0.47 4.72
N GLN A 117 7.03 1.01 4.92
CA GLN A 117 7.24 2.14 5.82
C GLN A 117 6.52 3.40 5.31
N ALA A 118 6.61 3.67 4.01
CA ALA A 118 5.91 4.77 3.37
C ALA A 118 4.38 4.64 3.55
N LEU A 119 3.86 3.42 3.39
CA LEU A 119 2.44 3.12 3.58
C LEU A 119 1.99 3.25 5.04
N GLY A 120 2.81 2.80 6.00
CA GLY A 120 2.57 3.01 7.43
C GLY A 120 2.48 4.49 7.80
N ALA A 121 3.42 5.30 7.31
CA ALA A 121 3.41 6.74 7.51
C ALA A 121 2.18 7.41 6.86
N LEU A 122 1.81 6.99 5.65
CA LEU A 122 0.63 7.48 4.94
C LEU A 122 -0.66 7.13 5.69
N GLY A 123 -0.74 5.95 6.32
CA GLY A 123 -1.87 5.55 7.16
C GLY A 123 -2.16 6.51 8.32
N LEU A 124 -1.12 7.03 8.99
CA LEU A 124 -1.32 8.07 10.00
C LEU A 124 -1.85 9.39 9.39
N ILE A 125 -1.25 9.82 8.27
CA ILE A 125 -1.58 11.10 7.61
C ILE A 125 -3.05 11.10 7.17
N GLU A 126 -3.45 10.10 6.40
CA GLU A 126 -4.82 9.98 5.88
C GLU A 126 -5.82 9.64 6.99
N GLY A 127 -5.43 8.79 7.93
CA GLY A 127 -6.26 8.43 9.07
C GLY A 127 -6.69 9.62 9.93
N ASP A 128 -5.77 10.58 10.17
CA ASP A 128 -6.06 11.79 10.92
C ASP A 128 -6.98 12.75 10.13
N ALA A 129 -6.74 12.87 8.83
CA ALA A 129 -7.61 13.64 7.93
C ALA A 129 -9.04 13.07 7.90
N VAL A 130 -9.19 11.74 7.78
CA VAL A 130 -10.48 11.06 7.83
C VAL A 130 -11.15 11.24 9.20
N ALA A 131 -10.41 11.12 10.30
CA ALA A 131 -10.96 11.27 11.64
C ALA A 131 -11.57 12.67 11.85
N VAL A 132 -10.86 13.72 11.44
CA VAL A 132 -11.35 15.10 11.54
C VAL A 132 -12.48 15.36 10.55
N MET A 133 -12.41 14.81 9.32
CA MET A 133 -13.51 14.87 8.35
C MET A 133 -14.80 14.28 8.92
N VAL A 134 -14.74 13.11 9.55
CA VAL A 134 -15.89 12.45 10.17
C VAL A 134 -16.44 13.28 11.34
N ASP A 135 -15.57 13.78 12.23
CA ASP A 135 -15.98 14.66 13.32
C ASP A 135 -16.68 15.93 12.81
N TRP A 136 -16.15 16.53 11.73
CA TRP A 136 -16.74 17.69 11.09
C TRP A 136 -18.11 17.36 10.49
N ALA A 137 -18.23 16.24 9.77
CA ALA A 137 -19.47 15.80 9.16
C ALA A 137 -20.57 15.58 10.21
N VAL A 138 -20.25 14.86 11.30
CA VAL A 138 -21.18 14.61 12.41
C VAL A 138 -21.63 15.90 13.09
N ALA A 139 -20.74 16.88 13.23
CA ALA A 139 -21.03 18.14 13.89
C ALA A 139 -21.82 19.14 13.02
N ASN A 140 -21.68 19.07 11.70
CA ASN A 140 -22.16 20.12 10.79
C ASN A 140 -23.23 19.66 9.79
N LEU A 141 -23.33 18.36 9.49
CA LEU A 141 -24.32 17.83 8.57
C LEU A 141 -25.53 17.26 9.29
N THR A 142 -26.67 17.32 8.61
CA THR A 142 -27.89 16.61 9.01
C THR A 142 -27.76 15.11 8.72
N PHE A 143 -28.57 14.30 9.39
CA PHE A 143 -28.62 12.86 9.12
C PHE A 143 -28.98 12.54 7.66
N GLU A 144 -29.85 13.34 7.03
CA GLU A 144 -30.22 13.19 5.63
C GLU A 144 -29.04 13.46 4.70
N GLU A 145 -28.26 14.52 4.96
CA GLU A 145 -27.05 14.82 4.19
C GLU A 145 -25.99 13.72 4.35
N ILE A 146 -25.81 13.18 5.56
CA ILE A 146 -24.89 12.06 5.81
C ILE A 146 -25.30 10.81 5.04
N LEU A 147 -26.60 10.47 5.02
CA LEU A 147 -27.08 9.34 4.21
C LEU A 147 -26.86 9.58 2.71
N GLY A 148 -27.01 10.82 2.25
CA GLY A 148 -26.77 11.21 0.87
C GLY A 148 -25.30 11.12 0.43
N LEU A 149 -24.33 11.10 1.35
CA LEU A 149 -22.90 10.94 1.02
C LEU A 149 -22.62 9.60 0.34
N GLN A 150 -23.40 8.55 0.61
CA GLN A 150 -23.24 7.25 -0.05
C GLN A 150 -23.56 7.30 -1.55
N GLU A 151 -24.34 8.30 -1.97
CA GLU A 151 -24.71 8.52 -3.37
C GLU A 151 -23.69 9.42 -4.10
N ALA A 152 -22.63 9.88 -3.40
CA ALA A 152 -21.61 10.75 -3.97
C ALA A 152 -20.67 10.02 -4.95
N LEU A 153 -20.49 8.71 -4.78
CA LEU A 153 -19.79 7.87 -5.77
C LEU A 153 -20.78 7.45 -6.85
N THR A 154 -20.44 7.69 -8.12
CA THR A 154 -21.30 7.26 -9.21
C THR A 154 -21.22 5.73 -9.39
N PRO A 155 -22.25 5.08 -9.97
CA PRO A 155 -22.15 3.66 -10.30
C PRO A 155 -20.96 3.31 -11.20
N ALA A 156 -20.53 4.24 -12.05
CA ALA A 156 -19.36 4.06 -12.90
C ALA A 156 -18.05 4.09 -12.10
N ASP A 157 -17.94 4.99 -11.12
CA ASP A 157 -16.77 5.03 -10.22
C ASP A 157 -16.68 3.75 -9.38
N GLN A 158 -17.81 3.21 -8.93
CA GLN A 158 -17.88 1.94 -8.20
C GLN A 158 -17.48 0.76 -9.09
N GLU A 159 -18.01 0.68 -10.32
CA GLU A 159 -17.66 -0.38 -11.27
C GLU A 159 -16.18 -0.34 -11.64
N LEU A 160 -15.59 0.85 -11.83
CA LEU A 160 -14.17 0.99 -12.10
C LEU A 160 -13.34 0.50 -10.90
N LEU A 161 -13.67 0.95 -9.68
CA LEU A 161 -12.98 0.52 -8.47
C LEU A 161 -13.05 -1.00 -8.29
N GLU A 162 -14.22 -1.61 -8.52
CA GLU A 162 -14.43 -3.07 -8.48
C GLU A 162 -13.68 -3.83 -9.59
N SER A 163 -13.34 -3.16 -10.70
CA SER A 163 -12.54 -3.74 -11.79
C SER A 163 -11.03 -3.71 -11.55
N MET A 164 -10.56 -2.83 -10.66
CA MET A 164 -9.13 -2.68 -10.39
C MET A 164 -8.51 -3.94 -9.77
N PRO A 165 -7.23 -4.25 -10.07
CA PRO A 165 -6.51 -5.31 -9.38
C PRO A 165 -6.54 -5.11 -7.87
N PRO A 166 -6.76 -6.17 -7.06
CA PRO A 166 -6.89 -6.05 -5.60
C PRO A 166 -5.70 -5.34 -4.93
N VAL A 167 -4.49 -5.51 -5.47
CA VAL A 167 -3.28 -4.85 -5.00
C VAL A 167 -3.35 -3.32 -5.12
N LEU A 168 -3.93 -2.79 -6.19
CA LEU A 168 -4.06 -1.34 -6.38
C LEU A 168 -5.23 -0.78 -5.56
N ARG A 169 -6.36 -1.51 -5.53
CA ARG A 169 -7.51 -1.13 -4.71
C ARG A 169 -7.14 -1.04 -3.25
N ARG A 170 -6.48 -2.08 -2.71
CA ARG A 170 -6.13 -2.15 -1.29
C ARG A 170 -5.12 -1.07 -0.91
N GLN A 171 -4.12 -0.80 -1.75
CA GLN A 171 -3.17 0.29 -1.54
C GLN A 171 -3.86 1.66 -1.48
N LEU A 172 -4.85 1.92 -2.33
CA LEU A 172 -5.64 3.15 -2.26
C LEU A 172 -6.48 3.22 -0.97
N GLU A 173 -7.17 2.14 -0.61
CA GLU A 173 -8.12 2.15 0.51
C GLU A 173 -7.43 2.18 1.89
N PHE A 174 -6.29 1.49 2.02
CA PHE A 174 -5.61 1.24 3.29
C PHE A 174 -5.39 2.48 4.15
N PRO A 175 -4.82 3.58 3.64
CA PRO A 175 -4.56 4.76 4.46
C PRO A 175 -5.83 5.41 5.02
N TYR A 176 -6.94 5.31 4.29
CA TYR A 176 -8.22 5.90 4.70
C TYR A 176 -8.96 5.02 5.71
N THR A 177 -8.91 3.70 5.54
CA THR A 177 -9.72 2.79 6.35
C THR A 177 -8.99 2.32 7.60
N ASP A 178 -7.82 1.73 7.42
CA ASP A 178 -7.01 1.17 8.49
C ASP A 178 -6.31 2.31 9.23
N GLY A 179 -5.85 3.33 8.50
CA GLY A 179 -5.34 4.56 9.08
C GLY A 179 -6.37 5.26 9.99
N TRP A 180 -7.63 5.34 9.57
CA TRP A 180 -8.69 5.91 10.42
C TRP A 180 -8.90 5.08 11.69
N ALA A 181 -8.93 3.74 11.57
CA ALA A 181 -9.04 2.85 12.72
C ALA A 181 -7.86 3.01 13.69
N PHE A 182 -6.64 3.11 13.17
CA PHE A 182 -5.42 3.39 13.92
C PHE A 182 -5.51 4.71 14.68
N VAL A 183 -5.87 5.80 14.00
CA VAL A 183 -6.00 7.12 14.62
C VAL A 183 -7.07 7.13 15.71
N MET A 184 -8.20 6.45 15.47
CA MET A 184 -9.23 6.29 16.48
C MET A 184 -8.74 5.53 17.72
N ALA A 185 -7.90 4.50 17.54
CA ALA A 185 -7.31 3.74 18.64
C ALA A 185 -6.34 4.59 19.49
N ILE A 186 -5.38 5.27 18.87
CA ILE A 186 -4.42 6.14 19.59
C ILE A 186 -5.13 7.34 20.24
N ARG A 187 -6.14 7.92 19.57
CA ARG A 187 -6.94 9.03 20.11
C ARG A 187 -7.79 8.59 21.29
N ALA A 188 -8.26 7.35 21.32
CA ALA A 188 -9.01 6.81 22.46
C ALA A 188 -8.17 6.74 23.74
N ASP A 189 -6.86 6.50 23.62
CA ASP A 189 -5.94 6.44 24.77
C ASP A 189 -5.46 7.82 25.22
N GLY A 190 -4.98 8.66 24.27
CA GLY A 190 -4.29 9.92 24.60
C GLY A 190 -4.89 11.20 24.00
N GLY A 191 -6.04 11.10 23.31
CA GLY A 191 -6.63 12.22 22.57
C GLY A 191 -5.73 12.69 21.41
N TYR A 192 -5.99 13.90 20.89
CA TYR A 192 -5.17 14.47 19.81
C TYR A 192 -3.72 14.73 20.21
N ALA A 193 -3.41 14.83 21.51
CA ALA A 193 -2.02 14.93 21.94
C ALA A 193 -1.21 13.65 21.60
N ALA A 194 -1.84 12.48 21.59
CA ALA A 194 -1.20 11.24 21.14
C ALA A 194 -1.11 11.18 19.60
N VAL A 195 -2.13 11.65 18.89
CA VAL A 195 -2.10 11.77 17.41
C VAL A 195 -0.98 12.70 16.96
N ASP A 196 -0.89 13.90 17.55
CA ASP A 196 0.17 14.89 17.27
C ASP A 196 1.57 14.32 17.58
N ALA A 197 1.69 13.52 18.66
CA ALA A 197 2.95 12.88 19.01
C ALA A 197 3.36 11.82 17.98
N ALA A 198 2.40 11.10 17.39
CA ALA A 198 2.66 10.10 16.36
C ALA A 198 3.25 10.71 15.08
N PHE A 199 2.97 11.98 14.76
CA PHE A 199 3.63 12.64 13.63
C PHE A 199 5.15 12.82 13.82
N GLY A 200 5.64 12.82 15.07
CA GLY A 200 7.07 12.85 15.40
C GLY A 200 7.72 11.48 15.57
N ASP A 201 6.93 10.42 15.64
CA ASP A 201 7.33 9.02 15.84
C ASP A 201 6.39 8.16 14.97
N ARG A 202 6.47 8.33 13.64
CA ARG A 202 5.46 7.78 12.71
C ARG A 202 5.45 6.26 12.71
N PRO A 203 4.30 5.62 12.45
CA PRO A 203 4.26 4.19 12.15
C PRO A 203 5.22 3.86 11.01
N VAL A 204 5.97 2.79 11.18
CA VAL A 204 7.03 2.35 10.25
C VAL A 204 6.67 1.09 9.48
N SER A 205 5.42 0.63 9.57
CA SER A 205 4.91 -0.51 8.81
C SER A 205 3.40 -0.44 8.64
N SER A 206 2.87 -1.18 7.67
CA SER A 206 1.43 -1.43 7.58
C SER A 206 0.89 -2.24 8.77
N GLU A 207 1.70 -3.13 9.34
CA GLU A 207 1.35 -3.90 10.54
C GLU A 207 1.03 -2.97 11.73
N GLN A 208 1.85 -1.93 11.97
CA GLN A 208 1.60 -0.99 13.07
C GLN A 208 0.30 -0.20 12.91
N ILE A 209 -0.15 0.02 11.67
CA ILE A 209 -1.45 0.62 11.38
C ILE A 209 -2.59 -0.38 11.61
N MET A 210 -2.42 -1.63 11.16
CA MET A 210 -3.42 -2.69 11.31
C MET A 210 -3.59 -3.16 12.76
N HIS A 211 -2.52 -3.10 13.55
CA HIS A 211 -2.44 -3.50 14.96
C HIS A 211 -1.87 -2.36 15.81
N PRO A 212 -2.69 -1.35 16.18
CA PRO A 212 -2.22 -0.14 16.87
C PRO A 212 -1.48 -0.41 18.20
N GLU A 213 -1.73 -1.56 18.83
CA GLU A 213 -1.00 -2.01 20.01
C GLU A 213 0.49 -2.24 19.74
N LYS A 214 0.88 -2.75 18.56
CA LYS A 214 2.29 -2.95 18.19
C LYS A 214 3.02 -1.60 18.09
N TYR A 215 2.37 -0.60 17.52
CA TYR A 215 2.87 0.77 17.51
C TYR A 215 3.03 1.34 18.94
N MET A 216 2.02 1.16 19.81
CA MET A 216 2.06 1.64 21.20
C MET A 216 3.16 0.95 22.02
N ASP A 217 3.40 -0.34 21.77
CA ASP A 217 4.42 -1.15 22.42
C ASP A 217 5.83 -0.93 21.82
N ARG A 218 5.94 -0.14 20.73
CA ARG A 218 7.17 0.12 19.97
C ARG A 218 7.79 -1.15 19.40
N GLU A 219 6.95 -1.98 18.81
CA GLU A 219 7.36 -3.14 18.05
C GLU A 219 7.63 -2.71 16.60
N ASP A 220 8.89 -2.47 16.29
CA ASP A 220 9.34 -2.13 14.94
C ASP A 220 9.63 -3.42 14.15
N PRO A 221 9.46 -3.42 12.82
CA PRO A 221 9.83 -4.54 11.97
C PRO A 221 11.32 -4.91 12.14
N VAL A 222 11.62 -6.21 12.11
CA VAL A 222 12.98 -6.70 12.08
C VAL A 222 13.61 -6.39 10.73
N LEU A 223 14.86 -5.92 10.77
CA LEU A 223 15.63 -5.67 9.55
C LEU A 223 15.98 -6.99 8.85
N VAL A 224 15.51 -7.15 7.62
CA VAL A 224 15.86 -8.28 6.75
C VAL A 224 16.82 -7.78 5.67
N GLU A 225 18.04 -8.33 5.63
CA GLU A 225 19.04 -8.01 4.60
C GLU A 225 19.26 -9.24 3.69
N LEU A 226 19.17 -9.05 2.37
CA LEU A 226 19.51 -10.09 1.40
C LEU A 226 21.00 -10.02 1.02
N PRO A 227 21.66 -11.16 0.73
CA PRO A 227 23.02 -11.15 0.22
C PRO A 227 23.10 -10.52 -1.18
N ASP A 228 24.28 -10.06 -1.59
CA ASP A 228 24.50 -9.61 -2.97
C ASP A 228 24.43 -10.80 -3.95
N LEU A 229 23.23 -10.99 -4.50
CA LEU A 229 22.90 -12.01 -5.47
C LEU A 229 23.53 -11.74 -6.84
N THR A 230 23.72 -10.48 -7.22
CA THR A 230 24.26 -10.11 -8.53
C THR A 230 25.70 -10.59 -8.70
N THR A 231 26.51 -10.48 -7.64
CA THR A 231 27.89 -10.98 -7.63
C THR A 231 27.94 -12.51 -7.73
N THR A 232 27.01 -13.21 -7.07
CA THR A 232 27.02 -14.68 -6.99
C THR A 232 26.47 -15.34 -8.25
N LEU A 233 25.39 -14.80 -8.81
CA LEU A 233 24.80 -15.23 -10.08
C LEU A 233 25.66 -14.85 -11.29
N GLY A 234 26.45 -13.77 -11.16
CA GLY A 234 27.51 -13.41 -12.08
C GLY A 234 27.05 -12.58 -13.28
N ALA A 235 27.80 -12.68 -14.38
CA ALA A 235 27.69 -11.74 -15.49
C ALA A 235 26.31 -11.80 -16.18
N GLY A 236 25.66 -10.63 -16.31
CA GLY A 236 24.35 -10.49 -16.94
C GLY A 236 23.20 -10.31 -15.95
N TRP A 237 23.44 -10.56 -14.67
CA TRP A 237 22.49 -10.31 -13.60
C TRP A 237 22.59 -8.88 -13.08
N ARG A 238 21.44 -8.27 -12.80
CA ARG A 238 21.32 -6.97 -12.14
C ARG A 238 20.08 -6.97 -11.25
N GLU A 239 20.16 -6.20 -10.18
CA GLU A 239 18.98 -5.82 -9.41
C GLU A 239 18.09 -4.91 -10.25
N ARG A 240 16.79 -5.22 -10.25
CA ARG A 240 15.77 -4.47 -10.98
C ARG A 240 14.89 -3.66 -10.05
N TYR A 241 14.57 -4.23 -8.88
CA TYR A 241 13.69 -3.64 -7.89
C TYR A 241 13.99 -4.25 -6.51
N GLU A 242 13.83 -3.46 -5.47
CA GLU A 242 13.93 -3.88 -4.07
C GLU A 242 12.74 -3.29 -3.33
N GLN A 243 12.12 -4.06 -2.43
CA GLN A 243 10.91 -3.62 -1.73
C GLN A 243 10.70 -4.34 -0.39
N THR A 244 9.96 -3.69 0.51
CA THR A 244 9.28 -4.29 1.67
C THR A 244 7.79 -4.37 1.36
N LEU A 245 7.18 -5.55 1.46
CA LEU A 245 5.75 -5.70 1.20
C LEU A 245 4.90 -5.37 2.43
N GLY A 246 5.35 -5.80 3.61
CA GLY A 246 4.57 -5.64 4.85
C GLY A 246 3.32 -6.50 4.92
N GLU A 247 2.71 -6.56 6.11
CA GLU A 247 1.52 -7.38 6.37
C GLU A 247 0.37 -7.08 5.38
N MET A 248 0.16 -5.82 5.01
CA MET A 248 -0.95 -5.44 4.14
C MET A 248 -0.83 -6.09 2.74
N LEU A 249 0.29 -5.92 2.05
CA LEU A 249 0.46 -6.46 0.69
C LEU A 249 0.61 -7.97 0.70
N ILE A 250 1.19 -8.54 1.77
CA ILE A 250 1.20 -9.99 1.99
C ILE A 250 -0.23 -10.52 2.10
N GLY A 251 -1.09 -9.83 2.85
CA GLY A 251 -2.51 -10.14 2.98
C GLY A 251 -3.23 -10.13 1.63
N VAL A 252 -2.87 -9.22 0.71
CA VAL A 252 -3.39 -9.21 -0.66
C VAL A 252 -2.91 -10.42 -1.47
N LEU A 253 -1.61 -10.76 -1.36
CA LEU A 253 -1.03 -11.91 -2.06
C LEU A 253 -1.73 -13.21 -1.67
N VAL A 254 -1.84 -13.49 -0.37
CA VAL A 254 -2.44 -14.75 0.12
C VAL A 254 -3.96 -14.81 -0.07
N ALA A 255 -4.60 -13.67 -0.34
CA ALA A 255 -6.00 -13.63 -0.74
C ALA A 255 -6.24 -14.12 -2.18
N ASP A 256 -5.20 -14.21 -3.00
CA ASP A 256 -5.24 -14.85 -4.33
C ASP A 256 -6.37 -14.32 -5.22
N GLY A 257 -6.43 -12.99 -5.37
CA GLY A 257 -7.43 -12.33 -6.20
C GLY A 257 -8.88 -12.39 -5.68
N GLN A 258 -9.11 -13.05 -4.54
CA GLN A 258 -10.45 -13.18 -3.98
C GLN A 258 -10.91 -11.86 -3.37
N SER A 259 -12.13 -11.46 -3.74
CA SER A 259 -12.75 -10.28 -3.15
C SER A 259 -13.26 -10.57 -1.74
N PRO A 260 -13.20 -9.59 -0.84
CA PRO A 260 -13.77 -9.76 0.49
C PRO A 260 -15.28 -9.97 0.35
N PRO A 261 -15.91 -10.75 1.26
CA PRO A 261 -17.35 -10.99 1.21
C PRO A 261 -18.11 -9.67 1.31
N ALA A 262 -19.34 -9.60 0.79
CA ALA A 262 -20.14 -8.38 0.92
C ALA A 262 -20.22 -7.94 2.40
N PRO A 263 -20.00 -6.65 2.72
CA PRO A 263 -19.98 -6.17 4.08
C PRO A 263 -21.29 -6.49 4.78
N SER A 264 -21.21 -7.12 5.94
CA SER A 264 -22.38 -7.44 6.76
C SER A 264 -22.89 -6.22 7.53
N VAL A 265 -22.06 -5.17 7.64
CA VAL A 265 -22.39 -3.86 8.22
C VAL A 265 -21.94 -2.77 7.24
N PRO A 266 -22.83 -1.85 6.81
CA PRO A 266 -22.44 -0.73 5.95
C PRO A 266 -21.32 0.11 6.60
N GLY A 267 -20.24 0.34 5.86
CA GLY A 267 -19.09 1.13 6.32
C GLY A 267 -18.02 0.35 7.09
N VAL A 268 -18.16 -0.97 7.25
CA VAL A 268 -17.10 -1.84 7.77
C VAL A 268 -16.55 -2.66 6.62
N LEU A 269 -15.28 -2.45 6.26
CA LEU A 269 -14.61 -3.29 5.27
C LEU A 269 -14.36 -4.68 5.87
N PRO A 270 -14.85 -5.76 5.24
CA PRO A 270 -14.49 -7.11 5.63
C PRO A 270 -13.02 -7.38 5.31
N ALA A 271 -12.38 -8.22 6.13
CA ALA A 271 -11.04 -8.69 5.84
C ALA A 271 -11.01 -9.46 4.51
N LEU A 272 -9.87 -9.34 3.80
CA LEU A 272 -9.60 -10.15 2.63
C LEU A 272 -9.56 -11.64 3.01
N PRO A 273 -10.02 -12.56 2.15
CA PRO A 273 -9.91 -13.99 2.42
C PRO A 273 -8.47 -14.39 2.67
N ASN A 274 -8.23 -15.30 3.63
CA ASN A 274 -6.90 -15.81 4.01
C ASN A 274 -5.89 -14.78 4.53
N ALA A 275 -6.23 -13.48 4.59
CA ALA A 275 -5.29 -12.44 5.01
C ALA A 275 -4.84 -12.60 6.47
N GLU A 276 -5.53 -13.41 7.28
CA GLU A 276 -5.04 -13.82 8.60
C GLU A 276 -3.71 -14.58 8.56
N ALA A 277 -3.33 -15.16 7.40
CA ALA A 277 -2.03 -15.79 7.21
C ALA A 277 -0.88 -14.77 7.10
N ALA A 278 -1.19 -13.48 6.95
CA ALA A 278 -0.21 -12.40 7.01
C ALA A 278 0.00 -11.87 8.44
N ALA A 279 -0.87 -12.23 9.39
CA ALA A 279 -0.76 -11.78 10.77
C ALA A 279 0.49 -12.36 11.45
N GLY A 280 1.16 -11.55 12.26
CA GLY A 280 2.43 -11.92 12.89
C GLY A 280 3.63 -11.80 11.96
N TRP A 281 3.49 -11.09 10.84
CA TRP A 281 4.62 -10.66 10.03
C TRP A 281 5.55 -9.80 10.88
N ALA A 282 6.84 -10.12 10.90
CA ALA A 282 7.82 -9.38 11.70
C ALA A 282 8.72 -8.48 10.84
N GLY A 283 8.79 -8.70 9.53
CA GLY A 283 9.71 -8.00 8.63
C GLY A 283 9.95 -8.79 7.35
N ASP A 284 10.24 -8.10 6.25
CA ASP A 284 10.61 -8.75 5.00
C ASP A 284 11.58 -7.92 4.15
N ARG A 285 12.19 -8.58 3.16
CA ARG A 285 12.91 -7.93 2.06
C ARG A 285 12.78 -8.74 0.79
N LEU A 286 12.31 -8.08 -0.26
CA LEU A 286 12.14 -8.64 -1.59
C LEU A 286 13.09 -7.97 -2.56
N VAL A 287 13.77 -8.78 -3.38
CA VAL A 287 14.58 -8.31 -4.51
C VAL A 287 14.13 -8.99 -5.80
N SER A 288 13.85 -8.19 -6.82
CA SER A 288 13.57 -8.59 -8.19
C SER A 288 14.83 -8.38 -9.04
N LEU A 289 15.23 -9.41 -9.79
CA LEU A 289 16.46 -9.45 -10.58
C LEU A 289 16.14 -9.66 -12.05
N ASP A 290 16.91 -9.03 -12.92
CA ASP A 290 16.96 -9.35 -14.35
C ASP A 290 18.26 -10.09 -14.65
N GLY A 291 18.16 -11.16 -15.43
CA GLY A 291 19.25 -12.02 -15.86
C GLY A 291 19.52 -12.00 -17.36
N PRO A 292 20.53 -12.76 -17.83
CA PRO A 292 20.87 -12.86 -19.24
C PRO A 292 19.75 -13.53 -20.06
N ASP A 293 19.69 -13.22 -21.35
CA ASP A 293 18.74 -13.84 -22.31
C ASP A 293 17.25 -13.72 -21.92
N GLY A 294 16.91 -12.74 -21.07
CA GLY A 294 15.55 -12.47 -20.61
C GLY A 294 15.11 -13.33 -19.43
N THR A 295 16.03 -14.05 -18.77
CA THR A 295 15.73 -14.69 -17.48
C THR A 295 15.54 -13.64 -16.40
N TRP A 296 14.85 -14.02 -15.33
CA TRP A 296 14.61 -13.17 -14.17
C TRP A 296 14.31 -14.02 -12.95
N ALA A 297 14.46 -13.40 -11.76
CA ALA A 297 14.12 -14.03 -10.50
C ALA A 297 13.58 -13.02 -9.49
N VAL A 298 12.76 -13.51 -8.55
CA VAL A 298 12.35 -12.80 -7.34
C VAL A 298 12.83 -13.62 -6.16
N VAL A 299 13.53 -12.97 -5.24
CA VAL A 299 13.98 -13.55 -3.97
C VAL A 299 13.38 -12.73 -2.84
N TRP A 300 12.62 -13.40 -1.98
CA TRP A 300 11.89 -12.73 -0.92
C TRP A 300 12.08 -13.45 0.41
N GLN A 301 12.73 -12.79 1.35
CA GLN A 301 12.93 -13.29 2.70
C GLN A 301 11.94 -12.60 3.64
N THR A 302 11.22 -13.39 4.42
CA THR A 302 10.30 -12.91 5.47
C THR A 302 10.71 -13.45 6.84
N ALA A 303 10.29 -12.77 7.90
CA ALA A 303 10.40 -13.16 9.29
C ALA A 303 9.04 -13.05 9.98
N TRP A 304 8.82 -13.86 11.02
CA TRP A 304 7.53 -14.01 11.67
C TRP A 304 7.65 -14.10 13.19
N ASP A 305 6.63 -13.63 13.90
CA ASP A 305 6.57 -13.63 15.37
C ASP A 305 6.65 -15.04 15.95
N SER A 306 6.13 -16.04 15.23
CA SER A 306 6.16 -17.43 15.66
C SER A 306 6.20 -18.43 14.50
N ALA A 307 6.66 -19.65 14.79
CA ALA A 307 6.68 -20.74 13.81
C ALA A 307 5.27 -21.08 13.26
N PRO A 308 4.19 -21.10 14.07
CA PRO A 308 2.83 -21.22 13.55
C PRO A 308 2.43 -20.13 12.53
N ASP A 309 2.87 -18.89 12.71
CA ASP A 309 2.56 -17.79 11.79
C ASP A 309 3.30 -18.01 10.46
N ALA A 310 4.59 -18.35 10.53
CA ALA A 310 5.40 -18.74 9.37
C ALA A 310 4.84 -19.96 8.61
N ASP A 311 4.37 -20.98 9.32
CA ASP A 311 3.72 -22.18 8.74
C ASP A 311 2.41 -21.79 8.03
N GLY A 312 1.62 -20.89 8.63
CA GLY A 312 0.39 -20.35 8.06
C GLY A 312 0.65 -19.57 6.78
N PHE A 313 1.60 -18.64 6.81
CA PHE A 313 2.04 -17.89 5.63
C PHE A 313 2.57 -18.79 4.52
N SER A 314 3.40 -19.77 4.85
CA SER A 314 3.97 -20.70 3.87
C SER A 314 2.87 -21.47 3.14
N ALA A 315 1.93 -22.06 3.88
CA ALA A 315 0.81 -22.80 3.28
C ALA A 315 -0.12 -21.90 2.44
N ALA A 316 -0.36 -20.67 2.89
CA ALA A 316 -1.21 -19.72 2.15
C ALA A 316 -0.53 -19.19 0.89
N THR A 317 0.79 -18.97 0.94
CA THR A 317 1.59 -18.55 -0.22
C THR A 317 1.72 -19.66 -1.26
N GLU A 318 1.97 -20.90 -0.83
CA GLU A 318 1.92 -22.06 -1.73
C GLU A 318 0.57 -22.15 -2.44
N ALA A 319 -0.54 -22.03 -1.70
CA ALA A 319 -1.87 -22.07 -2.28
C ALA A 319 -2.14 -20.89 -3.24
N ALA A 320 -1.70 -19.67 -2.92
CA ALA A 320 -1.84 -18.51 -3.79
C ALA A 320 -0.96 -18.60 -5.05
N MET A 321 0.15 -19.32 -4.99
CA MET A 321 1.06 -19.52 -6.12
C MET A 321 0.77 -20.80 -6.93
N ASP A 322 -0.20 -21.64 -6.52
CA ASP A 322 -0.53 -22.91 -7.21
C ASP A 322 -0.83 -22.71 -8.71
N ASP A 323 -1.49 -21.61 -9.08
CA ASP A 323 -1.84 -21.24 -10.46
C ASP A 323 -0.82 -20.28 -11.11
N LEU A 324 0.27 -19.94 -10.40
CA LEU A 324 1.32 -19.08 -10.93
C LEU A 324 2.02 -19.76 -12.12
N ARG A 325 2.21 -19.00 -13.20
CA ARG A 325 2.78 -19.51 -14.46
C ARG A 325 4.29 -19.79 -14.37
N PHE A 326 4.92 -19.41 -13.26
CA PHE A 326 6.35 -19.40 -13.07
C PHE A 326 6.76 -20.40 -11.99
N PRO A 327 7.87 -21.13 -12.19
CA PRO A 327 8.46 -21.97 -11.15
C PRO A 327 8.71 -21.16 -9.88
N HIS A 328 8.33 -21.74 -8.75
CA HIS A 328 8.44 -21.11 -7.44
C HIS A 328 8.74 -22.14 -6.35
N GLU A 329 9.29 -21.66 -5.24
CA GLU A 329 9.49 -22.45 -4.02
C GLU A 329 9.21 -21.59 -2.79
N VAL A 330 8.59 -22.20 -1.79
CA VAL A 330 8.38 -21.64 -0.45
C VAL A 330 9.06 -22.58 0.53
N GLU A 331 10.02 -22.08 1.31
CA GLU A 331 10.74 -22.90 2.28
C GLU A 331 10.98 -22.18 3.61
N ALA A 332 10.92 -22.94 4.70
CA ALA A 332 11.29 -22.46 6.04
C ALA A 332 12.82 -22.37 6.17
N SER A 333 13.39 -21.36 5.52
CA SER A 333 14.83 -21.13 5.39
C SER A 333 15.15 -19.65 5.60
N ALA A 334 16.37 -19.40 6.06
CA ALA A 334 16.90 -18.06 6.27
C ALA A 334 18.15 -17.85 5.44
N VAL A 335 18.15 -16.83 4.59
CA VAL A 335 19.35 -16.35 3.88
C VAL A 335 20.02 -15.18 4.60
N ALA A 336 19.37 -14.69 5.67
CA ALA A 336 19.86 -13.69 6.60
C ALA A 336 19.98 -14.28 8.02
N SER A 337 20.97 -13.84 8.79
CA SER A 337 21.18 -14.34 10.15
C SER A 337 20.24 -13.65 11.17
N GLY A 338 19.74 -14.41 12.14
CA GLY A 338 19.04 -13.85 13.30
C GLY A 338 17.55 -13.57 13.11
N LEU A 339 16.97 -14.09 12.02
CA LEU A 339 15.52 -14.07 11.82
C LEU A 339 14.86 -15.19 12.62
N ASP A 340 13.79 -14.84 13.33
CA ASP A 340 12.90 -15.81 13.96
C ASP A 340 11.85 -16.28 12.93
N ALA A 341 11.58 -17.59 12.95
CA ALA A 341 10.64 -18.28 12.05
C ALA A 341 10.70 -17.82 10.57
N PRO A 342 11.87 -17.90 9.92
CA PRO A 342 12.05 -17.34 8.58
C PRO A 342 11.35 -18.15 7.49
N VAL A 343 10.81 -17.48 6.49
CA VAL A 343 10.32 -18.09 5.24
C VAL A 343 10.96 -17.40 4.05
N LEU A 344 11.53 -18.20 3.16
CA LEU A 344 12.10 -17.78 1.89
C LEU A 344 11.15 -18.18 0.76
N VAL A 345 10.82 -17.21 -0.09
CA VAL A 345 10.03 -17.39 -1.30
C VAL A 345 10.89 -17.05 -2.51
N LEU A 346 10.96 -17.99 -3.45
CA LEU A 346 11.66 -17.87 -4.72
C LEU A 346 10.66 -17.98 -5.87
N VAL A 347 10.77 -17.11 -6.86
CA VAL A 347 10.05 -17.22 -8.14
C VAL A 347 11.02 -16.96 -9.27
N ALA A 348 10.99 -17.72 -10.36
CA ALA A 348 11.91 -17.53 -11.48
C ALA A 348 11.26 -17.71 -12.84
N SER A 349 11.90 -17.19 -13.89
CA SER A 349 11.43 -17.32 -15.28
C SER A 349 11.30 -18.77 -15.76
N ASP A 350 12.12 -19.68 -15.23
CA ASP A 350 12.18 -21.10 -15.57
C ASP A 350 12.89 -21.91 -14.46
N GLU A 351 12.77 -23.23 -14.52
CA GLU A 351 13.28 -24.16 -13.49
C GLU A 351 14.80 -24.10 -13.34
N ALA A 352 15.53 -23.90 -14.44
CA ALA A 352 16.99 -23.81 -14.39
C ALA A 352 17.44 -22.53 -13.67
N THR A 353 16.74 -21.43 -13.93
CA THR A 353 16.96 -20.16 -13.24
C THR A 353 16.62 -20.28 -11.74
N LEU A 354 15.54 -20.99 -11.39
CA LEU A 354 15.18 -21.26 -10.00
C LEU A 354 16.29 -22.05 -9.26
N GLU A 355 16.82 -23.11 -9.89
CA GLU A 355 17.93 -23.90 -9.36
C GLU A 355 19.22 -23.07 -9.18
N ASP A 356 19.56 -22.23 -10.15
CA ASP A 356 20.73 -21.36 -10.11
C ASP A 356 20.64 -20.31 -8.98
N VAL A 357 19.46 -19.69 -8.80
CA VAL A 357 19.19 -18.73 -7.72
C VAL A 357 19.28 -19.40 -6.35
N ARG A 358 18.70 -20.59 -6.19
CA ARG A 358 18.83 -21.35 -4.95
C ARG A 358 20.27 -21.68 -4.62
N ALA A 359 21.05 -22.11 -5.62
CA ALA A 359 22.46 -22.44 -5.43
C ALA A 359 23.34 -21.20 -5.11
N ALA A 360 22.87 -19.99 -5.44
CA ALA A 360 23.54 -18.74 -5.13
C ALA A 360 23.27 -18.24 -3.70
N LEU A 361 22.22 -18.74 -3.05
CA LEU A 361 21.90 -18.36 -1.68
C LEU A 361 22.78 -19.08 -0.66
N PRO A 362 23.16 -18.42 0.45
CA PRO A 362 23.92 -19.07 1.51
C PRO A 362 23.08 -20.19 2.16
N GLU A 363 23.69 -21.35 2.39
CA GLU A 363 23.08 -22.38 3.24
C GLU A 363 23.00 -21.87 4.69
N SER A 364 21.85 -22.08 5.34
CA SER A 364 21.59 -21.71 6.75
C SER A 364 22.31 -22.58 7.78
#